data_AF-A0A368G3A6-F1
#
_entry.id   AF-A0A368G3A6-F1
#
_cell.length_a   1.000
_cell.length_b   1.000
_cell.length_c   1.000
_cell.angle_alpha   90.00
_cell.angle_beta   90.00
_cell.angle_gamma   90.00
#
_symmetry.space_group_name_H-M   'P 1'
#
loop_
_entity.id
_entity.type
_entity.pdbx_description
1 polymer ?
#
loop_
_entity_poly.entity_id
_entity_poly.type
_entity_poly.pdbx_seq_one_letter_code
_entity_poly.pdbx_strand_id
1 'polypeptide(L)'
;MDYQYRSRDNAFQMSTSFYRFLLQNITHPAYRIQKYAIRKNGRGGRDRSLKDLPRTIEMMLLDFLEDLIGYGTEEARAGDKCAERLAYRAEMFKALQAALRDIRSYGYDHVEGKFIPSSRKSKRAEPAMRIVEDVEDEE
;
A
#
# COMPACT_ATOMS: atom_id res chain seq x y z
N MET A 1 -14.43 -1.28 -1.71
CA MET A 1 -13.57 -0.10 -1.53
C MET A 1 -12.88 0.08 -2.86
N ASP A 2 -13.25 1.11 -3.60
CA ASP A 2 -12.73 1.32 -4.95
C ASP A 2 -11.35 1.96 -4.85
N TYR A 3 -10.39 1.48 -5.66
CA TYR A 3 -9.07 2.11 -5.74
C TYR A 3 -9.24 3.49 -6.39
N GLN A 4 -9.10 4.55 -5.60
CA GLN A 4 -9.13 5.92 -6.09
C GLN A 4 -7.72 6.46 -6.23
N TYR A 5 -7.30 6.68 -7.47
CA TYR A 5 -6.06 7.38 -7.77
C TYR A 5 -6.15 8.83 -7.30
N ARG A 6 -5.15 9.28 -6.52
CA ARG A 6 -5.05 10.65 -6.02
C ARG A 6 -3.88 11.31 -6.75
N SER A 7 -4.16 12.32 -7.56
CA SER A 7 -3.18 13.00 -8.43
C SER A 7 -2.02 13.69 -7.67
N ARG A 8 -2.12 13.83 -6.35
CA ARG A 8 -1.08 14.43 -5.48
C ARG A 8 -0.34 13.41 -4.60
N ASP A 9 -0.62 12.12 -4.75
CA ASP A 9 0.05 11.10 -3.94
C ASP A 9 1.48 10.89 -4.44
N ASN A 10 2.44 10.90 -3.51
CA ASN A 10 3.80 10.47 -3.82
C ASN A 10 3.89 8.95 -4.02
N ALA A 11 5.01 8.45 -4.55
CA ALA A 11 5.20 7.02 -4.81
C ALA A 11 4.90 6.15 -3.59
N PHE A 12 5.38 6.55 -2.40
CA PHE A 12 5.09 5.85 -1.15
C PHE A 12 3.58 5.77 -0.84
N GLN A 13 2.83 6.86 -1.01
CA GLN A 13 1.38 6.91 -0.78
C GLN A 13 0.63 6.04 -1.80
N MET A 14 1.01 6.10 -3.08
CA MET A 14 0.47 5.25 -4.13
C MET A 14 0.72 3.77 -3.83
N SER A 15 1.96 3.37 -3.55
CA SER A 15 2.30 1.99 -3.18
C SER A 15 1.56 1.54 -1.92
N THR A 16 1.40 2.41 -0.92
CA THR A 16 0.66 2.09 0.31
C THR A 16 -0.83 1.82 0.01
N SER A 17 -1.45 2.66 -0.83
CA SER A 17 -2.85 2.49 -1.23
C SER A 17 -3.06 1.25 -2.09
N PHE A 18 -2.12 0.95 -2.99
CA PHE A 18 -2.11 -0.26 -3.79
C PHE A 18 -1.98 -1.52 -2.93
N TYR A 19 -0.99 -1.58 -2.03
CA TYR A 19 -0.84 -2.72 -1.12
C TYR A 19 -2.07 -2.91 -0.23
N ARG A 20 -2.67 -1.81 0.23
CA ARG A 20 -3.91 -1.88 1.01
C ARG A 20 -5.02 -2.54 0.19
N PHE A 21 -5.20 -2.12 -1.06
CA PHE A 21 -6.17 -2.72 -1.97
C PHE A 21 -5.89 -4.21 -2.18
N LEU A 22 -4.66 -4.59 -2.51
CA LEU A 22 -4.31 -6.01 -2.69
C LEU A 22 -4.59 -6.83 -1.45
N LEU A 23 -4.06 -6.43 -0.29
CA LEU A 23 -4.16 -7.19 0.97
C LEU A 23 -5.62 -7.43 1.41
N GLN A 24 -6.52 -6.49 1.12
CA GLN A 24 -7.95 -6.62 1.40
C GLN A 24 -8.66 -7.63 0.48
N ASN A 25 -8.17 -7.82 -0.75
CA ASN A 25 -8.84 -8.62 -1.78
C ASN A 25 -8.23 -10.01 -1.97
N ILE A 26 -6.92 -10.18 -1.72
CA ILE A 26 -6.22 -11.46 -1.94
C ILE A 26 -6.35 -12.44 -0.77
N THR A 27 -6.81 -11.98 0.40
CA THR A 27 -6.91 -12.81 1.60
C THR A 27 -8.33 -13.36 1.73
N HIS A 28 -8.49 -14.68 1.89
CA HIS A 28 -9.79 -15.29 2.17
C HIS A 28 -9.78 -16.07 3.51
N PRO A 29 -10.68 -15.75 4.46
CA PRO A 29 -11.49 -14.53 4.55
C PRO A 29 -10.64 -13.28 4.83
N ALA A 30 -11.06 -12.13 4.29
CA ALA A 30 -10.26 -10.90 4.22
C ALA A 30 -9.75 -10.40 5.58
N TYR A 31 -10.55 -10.47 6.64
CA TYR A 31 -10.17 -10.03 7.98
C TYR A 31 -8.93 -10.74 8.57
N ARG A 32 -8.57 -11.94 8.06
CA ARG A 32 -7.39 -12.67 8.56
C ARG A 32 -6.09 -11.92 8.36
N ILE A 33 -6.03 -11.01 7.39
CA ILE A 33 -4.81 -10.23 7.13
C ILE A 33 -4.41 -9.35 8.33
N GLN A 34 -5.37 -8.98 9.19
CA GLN A 34 -5.13 -8.18 10.40
C GLN A 34 -4.24 -8.90 11.43
N LYS A 35 -4.12 -10.24 11.34
CA LYS A 35 -3.27 -11.04 12.23
C LYS A 35 -1.78 -10.97 11.87
N TYR A 36 -1.44 -10.42 10.70
CA TYR A 36 -0.08 -10.39 10.18
C TYR A 36 0.57 -9.01 10.30
N ALA A 37 1.89 -9.02 10.34
CA ALA A 37 2.75 -7.84 10.29
C ALA A 37 4.02 -8.17 9.50
N ILE A 38 4.56 -7.16 8.83
CA ILE A 38 5.93 -7.22 8.32
C ILE A 38 6.81 -6.45 9.30
N ARG A 39 7.91 -7.05 9.72
CA ARG A 39 8.80 -6.49 10.76
C ARG A 39 10.24 -6.52 10.29
N LYS A 40 10.94 -5.40 10.49
CA LYS A 40 12.41 -5.42 10.41
C LYS A 40 12.93 -6.02 11.71
N ASN A 41 13.73 -7.08 11.63
CA ASN A 41 14.56 -7.49 12.74
C ASN A 41 15.49 -6.31 13.06
N GLY A 42 15.38 -5.69 14.24
CA GLY A 42 16.38 -4.68 14.62
C GLY A 42 16.06 -3.72 15.76
N ARG A 43 14.85 -3.17 15.94
CA ARG A 43 14.62 -2.15 16.99
C ARG A 43 13.18 -2.12 17.51
N GLY A 44 13.00 -2.42 18.80
CA GLY A 44 11.90 -1.95 19.65
C GLY A 44 10.55 -2.68 19.54
N GLY A 45 9.97 -2.99 20.71
CA GLY A 45 8.53 -3.27 20.92
C GLY A 45 7.90 -4.34 20.03
N ARG A 46 8.17 -5.62 20.29
CA ARG A 46 7.36 -6.69 19.68
C ARG A 46 5.97 -6.70 20.29
N ASP A 47 4.96 -6.31 19.51
CA ASP A 47 3.60 -6.79 19.77
C ASP A 47 3.63 -8.31 19.55
N ARG A 48 3.56 -9.09 20.63
CA ARG A 48 3.66 -10.56 20.59
C ARG A 48 2.38 -11.20 20.04
N SER A 49 1.31 -10.43 19.83
CA SER A 49 0.03 -10.94 19.34
C SER A 49 -0.04 -11.12 17.81
N LEU A 50 0.84 -10.45 17.05
CA LEU A 50 0.83 -10.50 15.58
C LEU A 50 1.84 -11.50 15.04
N LYS A 51 1.47 -12.18 13.95
CA LYS A 51 2.33 -13.11 13.20
C LYS A 51 3.18 -12.34 12.20
N ASP A 52 4.39 -12.81 11.94
CA ASP A 52 5.17 -12.32 10.82
C ASP A 52 4.52 -12.80 9.50
N LEU A 53 4.47 -11.93 8.49
CA LEU A 53 4.03 -12.30 7.16
C LEU A 53 5.01 -13.34 6.59
N PRO A 54 4.55 -14.46 6.00
CA PRO A 54 5.46 -15.44 5.43
C PRO A 54 6.40 -14.78 4.41
N ARG A 55 7.71 -15.06 4.53
CA ARG A 55 8.75 -14.42 3.70
C ARG A 55 8.47 -14.54 2.21
N THR A 56 7.93 -15.68 1.76
CA THR A 56 7.57 -15.90 0.35
C THR A 56 6.50 -14.92 -0.14
N ILE A 57 5.49 -14.63 0.70
CA ILE A 57 4.42 -13.68 0.36
C ILE A 57 4.94 -12.25 0.40
N GLU A 58 5.78 -11.92 1.37
CA GLU A 58 6.47 -10.63 1.42
C GLU A 58 7.28 -10.37 0.14
N MET A 59 8.11 -11.32 -0.26
CA MET A 59 8.94 -11.17 -1.48
C MET A 59 8.06 -11.09 -2.73
N MET A 60 7.06 -11.96 -2.86
CA MET A 60 6.12 -11.93 -3.99
C MET A 60 5.43 -10.57 -4.14
N LEU A 61 5.00 -9.95 -3.04
CA LEU A 61 4.35 -8.64 -3.08
C LEU A 61 5.30 -7.52 -3.50
N LEU A 62 6.57 -7.58 -3.06
CA LEU A 62 7.58 -6.61 -3.46
C LEU A 62 7.97 -6.79 -4.93
N ASP A 63 8.19 -8.03 -5.36
CA ASP A 63 8.60 -8.38 -6.72
C ASP A 63 7.51 -7.97 -7.73
N PHE A 64 6.24 -8.22 -7.41
CA PHE A 64 5.12 -7.79 -8.26
C PHE A 64 5.11 -6.28 -8.49
N LEU A 65 5.42 -5.50 -7.45
CA LEU A 65 5.41 -4.05 -7.55
C LEU A 65 6.67 -3.54 -8.25
N GLU A 66 7.83 -4.20 -8.09
CA GLU A 66 9.03 -3.95 -8.89
C GLU A 66 8.81 -4.21 -10.38
N ASP A 67 8.12 -5.30 -10.73
CA ASP A 67 7.74 -5.61 -12.11
C ASP A 67 6.84 -4.51 -12.68
N LEU A 68 5.83 -4.06 -11.90
CA LEU A 68 4.89 -3.02 -12.31
C LEU A 68 5.57 -1.68 -12.61
N ILE A 69 6.64 -1.33 -11.89
CA ILE A 69 7.38 -0.08 -12.11
C ILE A 69 8.58 -0.24 -13.07
N GLY A 70 8.73 -1.41 -13.70
CA GLY A 70 9.74 -1.66 -14.72
C GLY A 70 11.14 -1.99 -14.20
N TYR A 71 11.30 -2.30 -12.91
CA TYR A 71 12.56 -2.76 -12.31
C TYR A 71 12.67 -4.30 -12.19
N GLY A 72 11.66 -5.02 -12.71
CA GLY A 72 11.64 -6.48 -12.77
C GLY A 72 12.62 -7.13 -13.73
N THR A 73 13.18 -6.37 -14.68
CA THR A 73 14.00 -6.92 -15.78
C THR A 73 15.41 -7.29 -15.32
N GLU A 74 16.02 -8.29 -15.96
CA GLU A 74 17.38 -8.74 -15.61
C GLU A 74 18.41 -7.60 -15.73
N GLU A 75 18.23 -6.67 -16.67
CA GLU A 75 19.07 -5.49 -16.85
C GLU A 75 18.94 -4.51 -15.69
N ALA A 76 17.72 -4.30 -15.19
CA ALA A 76 17.49 -3.49 -13.98
C ALA A 76 18.05 -4.17 -12.73
N ARG A 77 18.13 -5.51 -12.74
CA ARG A 77 18.64 -6.32 -11.62
C ARG A 77 20.17 -6.36 -11.54
N ALA A 78 20.85 -6.33 -12.68
CA ALA A 78 22.31 -6.49 -12.78
C ALA A 78 23.05 -5.23 -13.27
N GLY A 79 22.35 -4.21 -13.78
CA GLY A 79 22.95 -2.99 -14.35
C GLY A 79 22.96 -1.78 -13.42
N ASP A 80 23.22 -0.60 -13.99
CA ASP A 80 23.43 0.67 -13.28
C ASP A 80 22.25 1.13 -12.41
N LYS A 81 21.05 0.62 -12.69
CA LYS A 81 19.82 0.89 -11.93
C LYS A 81 19.70 0.07 -10.65
N CYS A 82 20.68 -0.77 -10.32
CA CYS A 82 20.62 -1.67 -9.17
C CYS A 82 20.51 -0.92 -7.83
N ALA A 83 21.25 0.19 -7.65
CA ALA A 83 21.19 1.00 -6.43
C ALA A 83 19.84 1.72 -6.27
N GLU A 84 19.32 2.27 -7.37
CA GLU A 84 17.99 2.90 -7.41
C GLU A 84 16.88 1.89 -7.11
N ARG A 85 16.93 0.71 -7.72
CA ARG A 85 16.02 -0.41 -7.42
C ARG A 85 16.05 -0.77 -5.94
N LEU A 86 17.23 -0.91 -5.32
CA LEU A 86 17.34 -1.23 -3.89
C LEU A 86 16.72 -0.14 -3.00
N ALA A 87 16.87 1.13 -3.37
CA ALA A 87 16.20 2.23 -2.69
C ALA A 87 14.67 2.14 -2.81
N TYR A 88 14.15 1.93 -4.02
CA TYR A 88 12.71 1.71 -4.25
C TYR A 88 12.18 0.50 -3.48
N ARG A 89 12.88 -0.63 -3.49
CA ARG A 89 12.48 -1.82 -2.74
C ARG A 89 12.36 -1.52 -1.25
N ALA A 90 13.28 -0.74 -0.68
CA ALA A 90 13.21 -0.32 0.70
C ALA A 90 12.02 0.62 0.99
N GLU A 91 11.64 1.48 0.05
CA GLU A 91 10.43 2.32 0.14
C GLU A 91 9.14 1.50 0.03
N MET A 92 9.07 0.58 -0.94
CA MET A 92 7.95 -0.34 -1.10
C MET A 92 7.73 -1.19 0.14
N PHE A 93 8.82 -1.66 0.75
CA PHE A 93 8.76 -2.39 2.00
C PHE A 93 8.17 -1.54 3.14
N LYS A 94 8.57 -0.26 3.24
CA LYS A 94 7.94 0.66 4.21
C LYS A 94 6.45 0.88 3.90
N ALA A 95 6.10 1.00 2.62
CA ALA A 95 4.71 1.18 2.18
C ALA A 95 3.84 -0.03 2.52
N LEU A 96 4.36 -1.24 2.31
CA LEU A 96 3.68 -2.49 2.67
C LEU A 96 3.49 -2.62 4.18
N GLN A 97 4.51 -2.26 4.98
CA GLN A 97 4.38 -2.17 6.44
C GLN A 97 3.30 -1.16 6.86
N ALA A 98 3.22 0.00 6.20
CA ALA A 98 2.21 1.02 6.46
C ALA A 98 0.80 0.55 6.10
N ALA A 99 0.64 -0.15 4.97
CA ALA A 99 -0.63 -0.71 4.53
C ALA A 99 -1.16 -1.76 5.53
N LEU A 100 -0.31 -2.68 5.99
CA LEU A 100 -0.68 -3.65 7.03
C LEU A 100 -1.06 -2.96 8.34
N ARG A 101 -0.30 -1.93 8.75
CA ARG A 101 -0.63 -1.14 9.95
C ARG A 101 -2.00 -0.47 9.83
N ASP A 102 -2.32 0.09 8.66
CA ASP A 102 -3.61 0.72 8.38
C ASP A 102 -4.73 -0.32 8.46
N ILE A 103 -4.62 -1.45 7.77
CA ILE A 103 -5.68 -2.49 7.75
C ILE A 103 -5.96 -3.04 9.16
N ARG A 104 -4.93 -3.19 10.00
CA ARG A 104 -5.13 -3.59 11.41
C ARG A 104 -5.99 -2.60 12.22
N SER A 105 -5.97 -1.32 11.85
CA SER A 105 -6.78 -0.30 12.52
C SER A 105 -8.23 -0.25 12.01
N TYR A 106 -8.54 -0.98 10.93
CA TYR A 106 -9.87 -0.97 10.32
C TYR A 106 -10.82 -1.89 11.09
N GLY A 107 -12.09 -1.51 11.14
CA GLY A 107 -13.16 -2.45 11.46
C GLY A 107 -13.36 -3.43 10.31
N TYR A 108 -14.00 -4.56 10.59
CA TYR A 108 -14.43 -5.49 9.54
C TYR A 108 -15.92 -5.79 9.71
N ASP A 109 -16.69 -5.53 8.66
CA ASP A 109 -18.08 -5.92 8.57
C ASP A 109 -18.16 -7.38 8.15
N HIS A 110 -18.63 -8.23 9.07
CA HIS A 110 -18.79 -9.67 8.82
C HIS A 110 -20.04 -10.00 8.00
N VAL A 111 -20.99 -9.09 7.90
CA VAL A 111 -22.22 -9.24 7.11
C VAL A 111 -21.94 -8.91 5.65
N GLU A 112 -21.34 -7.74 5.40
CA GLU A 112 -21.00 -7.33 4.02
C GLU A 112 -19.65 -7.88 3.53
N GLY A 113 -18.82 -8.41 4.43
CA GLY A 113 -17.49 -8.92 4.09
C GLY A 113 -16.46 -7.83 3.76
N LYS A 114 -16.67 -6.60 4.21
CA LYS A 114 -15.87 -5.42 3.83
C LYS A 114 -15.13 -4.79 5.02
N PHE A 115 -13.99 -4.17 4.73
CA PHE A 115 -13.27 -3.36 5.72
C PHE A 115 -13.90 -1.97 5.87
N ILE A 116 -14.00 -1.52 7.12
CA ILE A 116 -14.45 -0.18 7.50
C ILE A 116 -13.23 0.63 7.97
N PRO A 117 -12.79 1.64 7.22
CA PRO A 117 -11.66 2.47 7.62
C PRO A 117 -11.88 3.14 8.98
N SER A 118 -10.83 3.22 9.81
CA SER A 118 -10.90 3.92 11.10
C SER A 118 -11.25 5.40 10.92
N SER A 119 -12.03 5.97 11.84
CA SER A 119 -12.40 7.41 11.86
C SER A 119 -11.20 8.37 11.91
N ARG A 120 -10.02 7.91 12.36
CA ARG A 120 -8.76 8.67 12.25
C ARG A 120 -8.27 8.81 10.81
N LYS A 121 -8.75 7.96 9.89
CA LYS A 121 -8.37 7.92 8.47
C LYS A 121 -9.49 8.43 7.55
N SER A 122 -10.74 8.52 8.02
CA SER A 122 -11.85 9.10 7.25
C SER A 122 -11.66 10.60 6.97
N LYS A 123 -10.81 11.30 7.74
CA LYS A 123 -10.42 12.70 7.49
C LYS A 123 -9.39 12.90 6.38
N ARG A 124 -8.93 11.85 5.67
CA ARG A 124 -7.99 11.98 4.54
C ARG A 124 -8.74 12.41 3.28
N ALA A 125 -9.14 13.69 3.29
CA ALA A 125 -9.75 14.50 2.24
C ALA A 125 -9.97 13.76 0.91
N GLU A 126 -11.23 13.62 0.54
CA GLU A 126 -11.57 13.48 -0.87
C GLU A 126 -11.01 14.70 -1.61
N PRO A 127 -10.34 14.52 -2.76
CA PRO A 127 -9.92 15.65 -3.55
C PRO A 127 -11.18 16.38 -4.03
N ALA A 128 -11.48 17.53 -3.43
CA ALA A 128 -12.46 18.44 -3.98
C ALA A 128 -12.01 18.80 -5.40
N MET A 129 -12.72 18.28 -6.39
CA MET A 129 -12.54 18.62 -7.78
C MET A 129 -12.90 20.10 -7.92
N ARG A 130 -11.90 20.98 -7.95
CA ARG A 130 -12.10 22.40 -8.24
C ARG A 130 -12.21 22.48 -9.75
N ILE A 131 -13.44 22.42 -10.26
CA ILE A 131 -13.73 22.81 -11.63
C ILE A 131 -13.46 24.32 -11.67
N VAL A 132 -12.33 24.69 -12.27
CA VAL A 132 -12.18 26.04 -12.81
C VAL A 132 -12.98 26.03 -14.10
N GLU A 133 -14.14 26.68 -14.09
CA GLU A 133 -14.81 27.07 -15.32
C GLU A 133 -13.90 28.13 -15.96
N ASP A 134 -13.21 27.74 -17.03
CA ASP A 134 -12.63 28.70 -17.95
C ASP A 134 -13.80 29.41 -18.63
N VAL A 135 -14.09 30.63 -18.19
CA VAL A 135 -14.99 31.54 -18.91
C VAL A 135 -14.21 32.00 -20.14
N GLU A 136 -14.56 31.45 -21.29
CA GLU A 136 -14.15 32.01 -22.59
C GLU A 136 -14.84 33.37 -22.75
N ASP A 137 -14.06 34.45 -22.63
CA ASP A 137 -14.47 35.78 -23.06
C ASP A 137 -14.51 35.77 -24.61
N GLU A 138 -15.72 35.71 -25.18
CA GLU A 138 -15.95 36.02 -26.59
C GLU A 138 -15.78 37.53 -26.83
N GLU A 139 -14.96 37.85 -27.84
CA GLU A 139 -14.62 39.19 -28.32
C GLU A 139 -15.76 39.85 -29.13
#